data_AF-A0A1I5KAY7-F1
#
_entry.id   AF-A0A1I5KAY7-F1
#
_cell.length_a   1.000
_cell.length_b   1.000
_cell.length_c   1.000
_cell.angle_alpha   90.00
_cell.angle_beta   90.00
_cell.angle_gamma   90.00
#
_symmetry.space_group_name_H-M   'P 1'
#
loop_
_entity.id
_entity.type
_entity.pdbx_description
1 polymer ?
#
loop_
_entity_poly.entity_id
_entity_poly.type
_entity_poly.pdbx_seq_one_letter_code
_entity_poly.pdbx_strand_id
1 'polypeptide(L)'
;MQKLWLSIISFIISIQISGAAPIQLLWDKAEQAFFKYDLSGSAAAIREIIHSPQTTQEERAKAFRTLAGRDWQFYNDYTLAKKHLDSALSAFATPDNYILLSDLEAGAAHYSASLIAAEKALSSARSPAEWQSAALCYARTAFLQNNTHSKPNTAVLSKAATLLQTVLEQMPGHPQAAKQMIGIGILQKDGALILSGWNAYFHFSSSQSIWPYQKTNADTLNALLPHWTGRNTTENEKIARALASSRFYEYAALVATPDQQEILHYAAFLRQTDKLITHYYQQLALKKANDSLFEHQLLQSCGQLLRQLHLPAGTAPLTYDTFLEIMTPRFGTSGFLGVSSGFSSKEICLGHIVNITHKEVLQYGYKGALTFIEVDLMTSNGFTGWFTDGKSRNGGWSVNDTIYQVREAYIEEPMNVWTMVTDSSVRKERLAPFAHIMSSNDTATILNGIGMRMRMDALDTLYGVMKRQGLQGRKLQVAFMTAFETKQQNASIFAHEGRHSIDQIYFKKQFEDAPPKEREYRAKLSEIACADFPVFLLGKIISRTGPGGHGQANQMILNDVLHWMNTHPSDIDGYDPQIPAIKQIYLLSEAQIRICFRDIDPLYKG
;
A
#
# COMPACT_ATOMS: atom_id res chain seq x y z
N MET A 1 -13.24 47.77 72.06
CA MET A 1 -14.65 48.23 72.06
C MET A 1 -14.94 48.86 70.71
N GLN A 2 -16.11 48.62 70.08
CA GLN A 2 -16.77 49.41 69.00
C GLN A 2 -15.90 49.89 67.80
N LYS A 3 -16.22 49.76 66.50
CA LYS A 3 -17.37 49.42 65.62
C LYS A 3 -16.74 48.98 64.24
N LEU A 4 -17.40 48.69 63.11
CA LEU A 4 -18.81 48.77 62.66
C LEU A 4 -19.14 47.54 61.74
N TRP A 5 -19.91 47.76 60.67
CA TRP A 5 -20.35 46.82 59.61
C TRP A 5 -19.77 47.21 58.24
N LEU A 6 -19.66 46.25 57.30
CA LEU A 6 -20.56 46.16 56.10
C LEU A 6 -20.22 44.99 55.16
N SER A 7 -21.26 44.39 54.58
CA SER A 7 -21.20 43.23 53.67
C SER A 7 -21.17 43.66 52.21
N ILE A 8 -20.39 42.97 51.36
CA ILE A 8 -20.67 42.86 49.91
C ILE A 8 -20.51 41.41 49.46
N ILE A 9 -21.54 40.90 48.79
CA ILE A 9 -21.55 39.61 48.10
C ILE A 9 -20.72 39.74 46.82
N SER A 10 -19.68 38.92 46.67
CA SER A 10 -18.99 38.72 45.39
C SER A 10 -19.15 37.28 44.95
N PHE A 11 -20.16 37.06 44.10
CA PHE A 11 -20.39 35.82 43.39
C PHE A 11 -19.28 35.66 42.35
N ILE A 12 -18.18 34.97 42.69
CA ILE A 12 -17.13 34.67 41.71
C ILE A 12 -17.68 33.63 40.74
N ILE A 13 -18.26 34.10 39.64
CA ILE A 13 -18.43 33.31 38.43
C ILE A 13 -17.02 33.03 37.91
N SER A 14 -16.46 31.90 38.34
CA SER A 14 -15.29 31.31 37.70
C SER A 14 -15.70 30.87 36.30
N ILE A 15 -15.68 31.82 35.35
CA ILE A 15 -15.66 31.50 33.93
C ILE A 15 -14.34 30.78 33.70
N GLN A 16 -14.37 29.45 33.82
CA GLN A 16 -13.39 28.61 33.14
C GLN A 16 -13.58 28.86 31.66
N ILE A 17 -12.79 29.80 31.11
CA ILE A 17 -12.56 29.90 29.69
C ILE A 17 -11.73 28.67 29.34
N SER A 18 -12.42 27.54 29.19
CA SER A 18 -11.91 26.33 28.56
C SER A 18 -11.59 26.70 27.13
N GLY A 19 -10.36 27.16 26.89
CA GLY A 19 -9.87 27.48 25.56
C GLY A 19 -10.06 26.25 24.70
N ALA A 20 -10.97 26.34 23.74
CA ALA A 20 -11.27 25.22 22.86
C ALA A 20 -9.98 24.79 22.16
N ALA A 21 -9.66 23.49 22.24
CA ALA A 21 -8.48 22.96 21.58
C ALA A 21 -8.58 23.24 20.07
N PRO A 22 -7.51 23.77 19.43
CA PRO A 22 -7.43 23.87 17.98
C PRO A 22 -7.88 22.57 17.31
N ILE A 23 -8.73 22.66 16.27
CA ILE A 23 -9.36 21.50 15.63
C ILE A 23 -8.31 20.47 15.15
N GLN A 24 -7.14 20.93 14.70
CA GLN A 24 -6.02 20.07 14.36
C GLN A 24 -5.58 19.16 15.52
N LEU A 25 -5.44 19.70 16.75
CA LEU A 25 -5.06 18.90 17.92
C LEU A 25 -6.13 17.86 18.29
N LEU A 26 -7.40 18.12 17.99
CA LEU A 26 -8.47 17.13 18.15
C LEU A 26 -8.40 16.04 17.08
N TRP A 27 -8.03 16.37 15.83
CA TRP A 27 -7.71 15.37 14.81
C TRP A 27 -6.50 14.54 15.19
N ASP A 28 -5.41 15.15 15.66
CA ASP A 28 -4.20 14.46 16.11
C ASP A 28 -4.51 13.51 17.29
N LYS A 29 -5.31 13.97 18.26
CA LYS A 29 -5.85 13.15 19.38
C LYS A 29 -6.68 11.98 18.86
N ALA A 30 -7.56 12.21 17.89
CA ALA A 30 -8.39 11.17 17.30
C ALA A 30 -7.54 10.12 16.55
N GLU A 31 -6.59 10.54 15.72
CA GLU A 31 -5.70 9.64 14.99
C GLU A 31 -4.78 8.87 15.95
N GLN A 32 -4.20 9.52 16.95
CA GLN A 32 -3.35 8.84 17.93
C GLN A 32 -4.13 7.78 18.73
N ALA A 33 -5.38 8.05 19.13
CA ALA A 33 -6.24 7.05 19.76
C ALA A 33 -6.57 5.90 18.80
N PHE A 34 -6.83 6.20 17.53
CA PHE A 34 -7.12 5.18 16.50
C PHE A 34 -5.93 4.23 16.27
N PHE A 35 -4.72 4.77 16.06
CA PHE A 35 -3.50 3.96 15.89
C PHE A 35 -3.05 3.24 17.17
N LYS A 36 -3.63 3.56 18.33
CA LYS A 36 -3.50 2.79 19.60
C LYS A 36 -4.62 1.75 19.78
N TYR A 37 -5.43 1.50 18.75
CA TYR A 37 -6.61 0.63 18.79
C TYR A 37 -7.67 1.03 19.85
N ASP A 38 -7.75 2.33 20.18
CA ASP A 38 -8.79 2.91 21.02
C ASP A 38 -9.87 3.58 20.18
N LEU A 39 -10.79 2.76 19.66
CA LEU A 39 -11.97 3.22 18.92
C LEU A 39 -12.83 4.18 19.75
N SER A 40 -12.95 3.94 21.06
CA SER A 40 -13.74 4.75 22.00
C SER A 40 -13.19 6.17 22.17
N GLY A 41 -11.93 6.33 22.55
CA GLY A 41 -11.28 7.64 22.71
C GLY A 41 -11.18 8.38 21.38
N SER A 42 -10.96 7.66 20.28
CA SER A 42 -10.95 8.26 18.94
C SER A 42 -12.35 8.76 18.53
N ALA A 43 -13.42 8.01 18.79
CA ALA A 43 -14.79 8.47 18.54
C ALA A 43 -15.20 9.62 19.46
N ALA A 44 -14.72 9.66 20.71
CA ALA A 44 -14.93 10.78 21.62
C ALA A 44 -14.30 12.08 21.09
N ALA A 45 -13.02 12.03 20.68
CA ALA A 45 -12.33 13.18 20.07
C ALA A 45 -13.04 13.69 18.80
N ILE A 46 -13.58 12.81 17.96
CA ILE A 46 -14.34 13.22 16.76
C ILE A 46 -15.69 13.88 17.14
N ARG A 47 -16.35 13.44 18.21
CA ARG A 47 -17.55 14.14 18.72
C ARG A 47 -17.21 15.52 19.30
N GLU A 48 -16.06 15.67 19.96
CA GLU A 48 -15.55 17.00 20.37
C GLU A 48 -15.38 17.93 19.15
N ILE A 49 -14.87 17.43 18.02
CA ILE A 49 -14.79 18.20 16.76
C ILE A 49 -16.19 18.60 16.27
N ILE A 50 -17.15 17.68 16.21
CA ILE A 50 -18.51 17.97 15.69
C ILE A 50 -19.19 19.10 16.48
N HIS A 51 -19.04 19.10 17.81
CA HIS A 51 -19.65 20.06 18.73
C HIS A 51 -18.85 21.34 18.97
N SER A 52 -17.59 21.40 18.55
CA SER A 52 -16.76 22.59 18.70
C SER A 52 -17.28 23.75 17.84
N PRO A 53 -17.42 24.98 18.40
CA PRO A 53 -17.91 26.14 17.65
C PRO A 53 -16.89 26.67 16.62
N GLN A 54 -15.62 26.28 16.72
CA GLN A 54 -14.58 26.60 15.74
C GLN A 54 -14.63 25.71 14.48
N THR A 55 -15.37 24.59 14.51
CA THR A 55 -15.39 23.61 13.42
C THR A 55 -16.18 24.10 12.21
N THR A 56 -15.52 24.15 11.06
CA THR A 56 -16.12 24.47 9.76
C THR A 56 -17.14 23.41 9.30
N GLN A 57 -17.96 23.73 8.30
CA GLN A 57 -18.90 22.77 7.71
C GLN A 57 -18.18 21.55 7.11
N GLU A 58 -17.05 21.77 6.44
CA GLU A 58 -16.23 20.72 5.83
C GLU A 58 -15.58 19.81 6.88
N GLU A 59 -14.98 20.36 7.94
CA GLU A 59 -14.44 19.57 9.04
C GLU A 59 -15.53 18.79 9.78
N ARG A 60 -16.72 19.37 9.96
CA ARG A 60 -17.88 18.68 10.57
C ARG A 60 -18.36 17.54 9.68
N ALA A 61 -18.37 17.71 8.36
CA ALA A 61 -18.67 16.65 7.42
C ALA A 61 -17.60 15.54 7.43
N LYS A 62 -16.31 15.87 7.43
CA LYS A 62 -15.20 14.92 7.60
C LYS A 62 -15.31 14.14 8.91
N ALA A 63 -15.66 14.81 10.01
CA ALA A 63 -15.88 14.19 11.32
C ALA A 63 -17.05 13.19 11.29
N PHE A 64 -18.21 13.59 10.76
CA PHE A 64 -19.35 12.69 10.59
C PHE A 64 -19.06 11.50 9.66
N ARG A 65 -18.37 11.74 8.52
CA ARG A 65 -17.92 10.67 7.61
C ARG A 65 -17.01 9.66 8.34
N THR A 66 -16.11 10.16 9.19
CA THR A 66 -15.16 9.32 9.94
C THR A 66 -15.87 8.48 11.01
N LEU A 67 -16.94 8.99 11.65
CA LEU A 67 -17.80 8.16 12.50
C LEU A 67 -18.54 7.11 11.66
N ALA A 68 -19.20 7.52 10.57
CA ALA A 68 -19.96 6.61 9.71
C ALA A 68 -19.14 5.42 9.20
N GLY A 69 -17.91 5.66 8.75
CA GLY A 69 -17.01 4.60 8.28
C GLY A 69 -16.65 3.61 9.39
N ARG A 70 -16.52 4.08 10.63
CA ARG A 70 -16.18 3.24 11.80
C ARG A 70 -17.38 2.44 12.30
N ASP A 71 -18.56 3.07 12.36
CA ASP A 71 -19.82 2.41 12.72
C ASP A 71 -20.10 1.24 11.75
N TRP A 72 -19.79 1.43 10.46
CA TRP A 72 -19.85 0.36 9.48
C TRP A 72 -18.72 -0.68 9.64
N GLN A 73 -17.46 -0.27 9.54
CA GLN A 73 -16.31 -1.19 9.51
C GLN A 73 -16.20 -2.07 10.77
N PHE A 74 -16.35 -1.48 11.96
CA PHE A 74 -16.06 -2.17 13.23
C PHE A 74 -17.31 -2.72 13.92
N TYR A 75 -18.47 -2.07 13.76
CA TYR A 75 -19.71 -2.46 14.44
C TYR A 75 -20.75 -3.08 13.49
N ASN A 76 -20.55 -2.98 12.17
CA ASN A 76 -21.51 -3.39 11.14
C ASN A 76 -22.90 -2.73 11.32
N ASP A 77 -22.94 -1.54 11.94
CA ASP A 77 -24.18 -0.81 12.21
C ASP A 77 -24.53 0.10 11.03
N TYR A 78 -25.20 -0.48 10.04
CA TYR A 78 -25.73 0.22 8.88
C TYR A 78 -26.58 1.44 9.27
N THR A 79 -27.40 1.35 10.33
CA THR A 79 -28.37 2.40 10.67
C THR A 79 -27.67 3.62 11.24
N LEU A 80 -26.73 3.41 12.17
CA LEU A 80 -25.94 4.50 12.76
C LEU A 80 -24.98 5.09 11.74
N ALA A 81 -24.31 4.25 10.93
CA ALA A 81 -23.43 4.69 9.86
C ALA A 81 -24.17 5.57 8.85
N LYS A 82 -25.34 5.13 8.37
CA LYS A 82 -26.19 5.89 7.45
C LYS A 82 -26.61 7.24 8.03
N LYS A 83 -27.03 7.26 9.31
CA LYS A 83 -27.41 8.50 10.01
C LYS A 83 -26.25 9.50 10.11
N HIS A 84 -25.05 9.04 10.48
CA HIS A 84 -23.87 9.92 10.50
C HIS A 84 -23.52 10.39 9.08
N LEU A 85 -23.66 9.55 8.07
CA LEU A 85 -23.33 9.92 6.70
C LEU A 85 -24.33 10.92 6.08
N ASP A 86 -25.62 10.79 6.38
CA ASP A 86 -26.62 11.80 6.03
C ASP A 86 -26.36 13.13 6.76
N SER A 87 -25.84 13.09 7.99
CA SER A 87 -25.37 14.27 8.71
C SER A 87 -24.12 14.88 8.06
N ALA A 88 -23.19 14.07 7.55
CA ALA A 88 -22.03 14.54 6.80
C ALA A 88 -22.43 15.24 5.50
N LEU A 89 -23.30 14.61 4.71
CA LEU A 89 -23.83 15.16 3.45
C LEU A 89 -24.65 16.45 3.66
N SER A 90 -25.40 16.52 4.76
CA SER A 90 -26.15 17.72 5.14
C SER A 90 -25.24 18.86 5.62
N ALA A 91 -24.10 18.55 6.24
CA ALA A 91 -23.12 19.56 6.66
C ALA A 91 -22.31 20.10 5.48
N PHE A 92 -21.76 19.22 4.64
CA PHE A 92 -21.03 19.58 3.41
C PHE A 92 -20.96 18.36 2.46
N ALA A 93 -21.60 18.45 1.30
CA ALA A 93 -21.61 17.38 0.32
C ALA A 93 -20.30 17.34 -0.50
N THR A 94 -19.58 16.21 -0.44
CA THR A 94 -18.30 15.97 -1.12
C THR A 94 -18.28 14.61 -1.81
N PRO A 95 -17.39 14.38 -2.80
CA PRO A 95 -17.23 13.09 -3.47
C PRO A 95 -16.98 11.96 -2.48
N ASP A 96 -16.05 12.13 -1.54
CA ASP A 96 -15.74 11.17 -0.47
C ASP A 96 -16.97 10.73 0.34
N ASN A 97 -17.85 11.67 0.68
CA ASN A 97 -19.05 11.37 1.47
C ASN A 97 -20.02 10.50 0.64
N TYR A 98 -20.08 10.73 -0.67
CA TYR A 98 -20.86 9.91 -1.59
C TYR A 98 -20.19 8.57 -1.93
N ILE A 99 -18.86 8.48 -1.96
CA ILE A 99 -18.11 7.23 -2.11
C ILE A 99 -18.38 6.31 -0.91
N LEU A 100 -18.24 6.82 0.32
CA LEU A 100 -18.55 6.05 1.51
C LEU A 100 -20.04 5.62 1.54
N LEU A 101 -20.94 6.45 1.01
CA LEU A 101 -22.37 6.08 0.92
C LEU A 101 -22.57 4.95 -0.09
N SER A 102 -21.88 5.01 -1.23
CA SER A 102 -21.88 3.91 -2.20
C SER A 102 -21.39 2.62 -1.57
N ASP A 103 -20.29 2.65 -0.83
CA ASP A 103 -19.71 1.47 -0.20
C ASP A 103 -20.58 0.91 0.93
N LEU A 104 -21.20 1.77 1.74
CA LEU A 104 -22.17 1.39 2.77
C LEU A 104 -23.39 0.68 2.16
N GLU A 105 -24.01 1.31 1.16
CA GLU A 105 -25.20 0.77 0.48
C GLU A 105 -24.86 -0.52 -0.29
N ALA A 106 -23.67 -0.61 -0.90
CA ALA A 106 -23.20 -1.85 -1.56
C ALA A 106 -22.97 -2.98 -0.54
N GLY A 107 -22.41 -2.68 0.62
CA GLY A 107 -22.20 -3.63 1.72
C GLY A 107 -23.51 -4.16 2.31
N ALA A 108 -24.56 -3.32 2.32
CA ALA A 108 -25.93 -3.71 2.65
C ALA A 108 -26.70 -4.37 1.49
N ALA A 109 -26.05 -4.63 0.35
CA ALA A 109 -26.65 -5.12 -0.91
C ALA A 109 -27.74 -4.21 -1.54
N HIS A 110 -27.82 -2.95 -1.12
CA HIS A 110 -28.68 -1.91 -1.72
C HIS A 110 -28.07 -1.31 -2.99
N TYR A 111 -27.72 -2.17 -3.96
CA TYR A 111 -26.89 -1.77 -5.11
C TYR A 111 -27.45 -0.60 -5.95
N SER A 112 -28.77 -0.42 -6.02
CA SER A 112 -29.37 0.72 -6.72
C SER A 112 -29.13 2.05 -5.99
N ALA A 113 -29.22 2.08 -4.66
CA ALA A 113 -28.90 3.27 -3.85
C ALA A 113 -27.39 3.56 -3.89
N SER A 114 -26.58 2.50 -3.85
CA SER A 114 -25.14 2.57 -4.03
C SER A 114 -24.76 3.22 -5.37
N LEU A 115 -25.35 2.80 -6.49
CA LEU A 115 -25.04 3.36 -7.80
C LEU A 115 -25.41 4.85 -7.89
N ILE A 116 -26.55 5.25 -7.32
CA ILE A 116 -26.96 6.67 -7.23
C ILE A 116 -25.94 7.49 -6.42
N ALA A 117 -25.37 6.92 -5.34
CA ALA A 117 -24.33 7.57 -4.57
C ALA A 117 -23.02 7.70 -5.38
N ALA A 118 -22.57 6.65 -6.08
CA ALA A 118 -21.40 6.73 -6.95
C ALA A 118 -21.56 7.74 -8.10
N GLU A 119 -22.76 7.90 -8.67
CA GLU A 119 -23.02 8.94 -9.67
C GLU A 119 -22.94 10.35 -9.08
N LYS A 120 -23.44 10.55 -7.85
CA LYS A 120 -23.28 11.82 -7.13
C LYS A 120 -21.81 12.12 -6.83
N ALA A 121 -21.01 11.11 -6.46
CA ALA A 121 -19.57 11.25 -6.27
C ALA A 121 -18.90 11.74 -7.57
N LEU A 122 -19.18 11.10 -8.71
CA LEU A 122 -18.67 11.50 -10.02
C LEU A 122 -19.07 12.93 -10.39
N SER A 123 -20.32 13.32 -10.17
CA SER A 123 -20.82 14.66 -10.51
C SER A 123 -20.34 15.78 -9.58
N SER A 124 -19.83 15.44 -8.39
CA SER A 124 -19.36 16.41 -7.39
C SER A 124 -17.83 16.55 -7.32
N ALA A 125 -17.09 15.71 -8.06
CA ALA A 125 -15.63 15.76 -8.13
C ALA A 125 -15.13 17.07 -8.74
N ARG A 126 -14.11 17.68 -8.10
CA ARG A 126 -13.55 18.99 -8.47
C ARG A 126 -12.10 18.89 -8.95
N SER A 127 -11.43 17.79 -8.62
CA SER A 127 -10.07 17.45 -9.01
C SER A 127 -10.00 16.10 -9.76
N PRO A 128 -8.95 15.85 -10.55
CA PRO A 128 -8.73 14.56 -11.19
C PRO A 128 -8.67 13.39 -10.19
N ALA A 129 -8.09 13.60 -9.00
CA ALA A 129 -7.96 12.58 -7.95
C ALA A 129 -9.31 12.19 -7.32
N GLU A 130 -10.19 13.17 -7.05
CA GLU A 130 -11.57 12.89 -6.60
C GLU A 130 -12.36 12.17 -7.69
N TRP A 131 -12.21 12.60 -8.94
CA TRP A 131 -12.91 11.99 -10.09
C TRP A 131 -12.46 10.54 -10.29
N GLN A 132 -11.17 10.25 -10.19
CA GLN A 132 -10.60 8.90 -10.27
C GLN A 132 -11.14 8.01 -9.14
N SER A 133 -11.16 8.50 -7.90
CA SER A 133 -11.74 7.77 -6.76
C SER A 133 -13.24 7.47 -6.97
N ALA A 134 -13.99 8.45 -7.47
CA ALA A 134 -15.41 8.28 -7.80
C ALA A 134 -15.64 7.31 -8.98
N ALA A 135 -14.76 7.29 -9.98
CA ALA A 135 -14.79 6.35 -11.10
C ALA A 135 -14.56 4.91 -10.66
N LEU A 136 -13.57 4.68 -9.79
CA LEU A 136 -13.28 3.38 -9.17
C LEU A 136 -14.44 2.88 -8.29
N CYS A 137 -15.10 3.81 -7.58
CA CYS A 137 -16.30 3.54 -6.78
C CYS A 137 -17.50 3.14 -7.67
N TYR A 138 -17.77 3.89 -8.75
CA TYR A 138 -18.82 3.56 -9.72
C TYR A 138 -18.58 2.20 -10.35
N ALA A 139 -17.34 1.92 -10.78
CA ALA A 139 -17.00 0.64 -11.41
C ALA A 139 -17.10 -0.55 -10.45
N ARG A 140 -16.69 -0.39 -9.18
CA ARG A 140 -16.93 -1.39 -8.11
C ARG A 140 -18.41 -1.72 -7.98
N THR A 141 -19.24 -0.68 -7.87
CA THR A 141 -20.69 -0.81 -7.65
C THR A 141 -21.39 -1.41 -8.87
N ALA A 142 -21.02 -0.97 -10.08
CA ALA A 142 -21.47 -1.56 -11.33
C ALA A 142 -21.15 -3.06 -11.41
N PHE A 143 -19.94 -3.48 -11.01
CA PHE A 143 -19.58 -4.90 -10.95
C PHE A 143 -20.43 -5.65 -9.92
N LEU A 144 -20.50 -5.17 -8.67
CA LEU A 144 -21.25 -5.84 -7.59
C LEU A 144 -22.74 -6.00 -7.91
N GLN A 145 -23.37 -4.94 -8.43
CA GLN A 145 -24.75 -4.98 -8.89
C GLN A 145 -24.94 -6.07 -9.94
N ASN A 146 -24.09 -6.11 -10.97
CA ASN A 146 -24.32 -6.97 -12.13
C ASN A 146 -23.85 -8.41 -11.95
N ASN A 147 -22.87 -8.67 -11.08
CA ASN A 147 -22.38 -10.02 -10.77
C ASN A 147 -23.43 -10.91 -10.05
N THR A 148 -24.51 -10.32 -9.55
CA THR A 148 -25.61 -11.04 -8.89
C THR A 148 -26.85 -11.23 -9.78
N HIS A 149 -26.90 -10.63 -10.97
CA HIS A 149 -28.04 -10.70 -11.88
C HIS A 149 -27.83 -11.73 -13.00
N SER A 150 -28.91 -12.44 -13.37
CA SER A 150 -28.92 -13.36 -14.52
C SER A 150 -28.83 -12.64 -15.88
N LYS A 151 -29.13 -11.34 -15.91
CA LYS A 151 -29.00 -10.45 -17.08
C LYS A 151 -28.34 -9.13 -16.67
N PRO A 152 -27.04 -8.95 -16.90
CA PRO A 152 -26.34 -7.70 -16.60
C PRO A 152 -26.90 -6.50 -17.36
N ASN A 153 -26.95 -5.34 -16.69
CA ASN A 153 -27.25 -4.04 -17.28
C ASN A 153 -26.04 -3.54 -18.08
N THR A 154 -26.11 -3.72 -19.40
CA THR A 154 -25.04 -3.36 -20.34
C THR A 154 -24.69 -1.88 -20.33
N ALA A 155 -25.65 -0.98 -20.11
CA ALA A 155 -25.39 0.47 -20.08
C ALA A 155 -24.55 0.88 -18.86
N VAL A 156 -24.87 0.34 -17.68
CA VAL A 156 -24.10 0.58 -16.44
C VAL A 156 -22.69 0.01 -16.57
N LEU A 157 -22.55 -1.19 -17.12
CA LEU A 157 -21.23 -1.80 -17.37
C LEU A 157 -20.42 -1.02 -18.42
N SER A 158 -21.02 -0.54 -19.50
CA SER A 158 -20.32 0.26 -20.51
C SER A 158 -19.83 1.59 -19.95
N LYS A 159 -20.63 2.26 -19.12
CA LYS A 159 -20.20 3.47 -18.40
C LYS A 159 -19.03 3.17 -17.46
N ALA A 160 -19.08 2.05 -16.71
CA ALA A 160 -17.96 1.62 -15.87
C ALA A 160 -16.69 1.33 -16.69
N ALA A 161 -16.82 0.63 -17.82
CA ALA A 161 -15.69 0.34 -18.72
C ALA A 161 -15.02 1.62 -19.22
N THR A 162 -15.79 2.59 -19.71
CA THR A 162 -15.26 3.90 -20.17
C THR A 162 -14.54 4.66 -19.06
N LEU A 163 -15.14 4.71 -17.86
CA LEU A 163 -14.52 5.36 -16.69
C LEU A 163 -13.17 4.71 -16.34
N LEU A 164 -13.11 3.38 -16.32
CA LEU A 164 -11.87 2.62 -16.04
C LEU A 164 -10.82 2.78 -17.13
N GLN A 165 -11.21 2.86 -18.40
CA GLN A 165 -10.31 3.15 -19.52
C GLN A 165 -9.67 4.52 -19.34
N THR A 166 -10.46 5.56 -19.06
CA THR A 166 -9.95 6.92 -18.80
C THR A 166 -9.01 6.97 -17.58
N VAL A 167 -9.30 6.23 -16.49
CA VAL A 167 -8.37 6.10 -15.35
C VAL A 167 -7.04 5.45 -15.78
N LEU A 168 -7.06 4.39 -16.60
CA LEU A 168 -5.85 3.70 -17.08
C LEU A 168 -5.12 4.44 -18.22
N GLU A 169 -5.75 5.43 -18.86
CA GLU A 169 -5.10 6.36 -19.78
C GLU A 169 -4.31 7.43 -19.03
N GLN A 170 -4.86 7.94 -17.91
CA GLN A 170 -4.21 8.91 -17.03
C GLN A 170 -3.11 8.25 -16.16
N MET A 171 -3.41 7.05 -15.63
CA MET A 171 -2.50 6.28 -14.79
C MET A 171 -2.44 4.81 -15.26
N PRO A 172 -1.67 4.52 -16.31
CA PRO A 172 -1.38 3.16 -16.75
C PRO A 172 -0.78 2.37 -15.59
N GLY A 173 -1.32 1.19 -15.30
CA GLY A 173 -0.86 0.39 -14.17
C GLY A 173 -1.68 0.50 -12.89
N HIS A 174 -2.68 1.38 -12.81
CA HIS A 174 -3.50 1.51 -11.60
C HIS A 174 -4.18 0.18 -11.23
N PRO A 175 -3.80 -0.47 -10.10
CA PRO A 175 -4.14 -1.87 -9.84
C PRO A 175 -5.64 -2.09 -9.70
N GLN A 176 -6.32 -1.23 -8.94
CA GLN A 176 -7.76 -1.36 -8.74
C GLN A 176 -8.55 -1.18 -10.05
N ALA A 177 -8.18 -0.21 -10.89
CA ALA A 177 -8.83 0.02 -12.17
C ALA A 177 -8.64 -1.18 -13.11
N ALA A 178 -7.42 -1.70 -13.18
CA ALA A 178 -7.07 -2.87 -13.96
C ALA A 178 -7.82 -4.13 -13.52
N LYS A 179 -7.91 -4.41 -12.20
CA LYS A 179 -8.70 -5.52 -11.63
C LYS A 179 -10.19 -5.37 -11.93
N GLN A 180 -10.76 -4.20 -11.68
CA GLN A 180 -12.17 -3.94 -11.97
C GLN A 180 -12.47 -4.06 -13.47
N MET A 181 -11.54 -3.67 -14.35
CA MET A 181 -11.71 -3.77 -15.81
C MET A 181 -11.82 -5.23 -16.29
N ILE A 182 -11.04 -6.14 -15.69
CA ILE A 182 -11.18 -7.59 -15.91
C ILE A 182 -12.60 -8.05 -15.53
N GLY A 183 -13.07 -7.69 -14.32
CA GLY A 183 -14.40 -8.05 -13.85
C GLY A 183 -15.54 -7.52 -14.73
N ILE A 184 -15.48 -6.24 -15.11
CA ILE A 184 -16.47 -5.61 -16.00
C ILE A 184 -16.47 -6.29 -17.38
N GLY A 185 -15.31 -6.56 -17.97
CA GLY A 185 -15.19 -7.26 -19.27
C GLY A 185 -15.78 -8.67 -19.26
N ILE A 186 -15.61 -9.42 -18.17
CA ILE A 186 -16.22 -10.75 -18.00
C ILE A 186 -17.75 -10.68 -17.93
N LEU A 187 -18.32 -9.64 -17.33
CA LEU A 187 -19.78 -9.43 -17.28
C LEU A 187 -20.34 -8.94 -18.62
N GLN A 188 -19.59 -8.14 -19.38
CA GLN A 188 -19.97 -7.67 -20.73
C GLN A 188 -19.75 -8.70 -21.84
N LYS A 189 -18.93 -9.74 -21.59
CA LYS A 189 -18.36 -10.62 -22.63
C LYS A 189 -17.49 -9.86 -23.64
N ASP A 190 -16.78 -8.85 -23.16
CA ASP A 190 -15.78 -8.10 -23.90
C ASP A 190 -14.38 -8.59 -23.52
N GLY A 191 -13.80 -9.45 -24.36
CA GLY A 191 -12.45 -9.96 -24.13
C GLY A 191 -11.35 -8.92 -24.35
N ALA A 192 -11.54 -7.93 -25.23
CA ALA A 192 -10.56 -6.86 -25.41
C ALA A 192 -10.42 -6.01 -24.12
N LEU A 193 -11.54 -5.78 -23.41
CA LEU A 193 -11.54 -5.13 -22.11
C LEU A 193 -10.82 -5.96 -21.04
N ILE A 194 -11.06 -7.28 -20.99
CA ILE A 194 -10.32 -8.21 -20.09
C ILE A 194 -8.82 -8.13 -20.36
N LEU A 195 -8.40 -8.18 -21.63
CA LEU A 195 -7.00 -8.16 -22.02
C LEU A 195 -6.34 -6.82 -21.68
N SER A 196 -7.04 -5.71 -21.87
CA SER A 196 -6.60 -4.37 -21.45
C SER A 196 -6.37 -4.30 -19.94
N GLY A 197 -7.33 -4.79 -19.14
CA GLY A 197 -7.21 -4.84 -17.67
C GLY A 197 -6.06 -5.74 -17.21
N TRP A 198 -5.90 -6.92 -17.80
CA TRP A 198 -4.81 -7.85 -17.47
C TRP A 198 -3.42 -7.27 -17.80
N ASN A 199 -3.25 -6.69 -19.00
CA ASN A 199 -2.01 -6.03 -19.40
C ASN A 199 -1.69 -4.81 -18.51
N ALA A 200 -2.71 -4.04 -18.14
CA ALA A 200 -2.55 -2.91 -17.23
C ALA A 200 -2.10 -3.35 -15.84
N TYR A 201 -2.68 -4.41 -15.26
CA TYR A 201 -2.38 -4.84 -13.88
C TYR A 201 -0.89 -5.20 -13.67
N PHE A 202 -0.26 -5.79 -14.69
CA PHE A 202 1.14 -6.20 -14.65
C PHE A 202 2.10 -5.19 -15.32
N HIS A 203 1.64 -3.98 -15.64
CA HIS A 203 2.47 -2.83 -16.06
C HIS A 203 3.29 -3.07 -17.34
N PHE A 204 2.89 -4.00 -18.21
CA PHE A 204 3.69 -4.36 -19.38
C PHE A 204 3.74 -3.23 -20.43
N SER A 205 4.93 -2.74 -20.71
CA SER A 205 5.19 -1.76 -21.79
C SER A 205 5.23 -2.41 -23.18
N SER A 206 5.54 -3.71 -23.24
CA SER A 206 5.58 -4.53 -24.46
C SER A 206 5.39 -6.01 -24.14
N SER A 207 5.09 -6.83 -25.16
CA SER A 207 5.09 -8.30 -25.03
C SER A 207 6.46 -8.90 -24.72
N GLN A 208 7.55 -8.14 -24.90
CA GLN A 208 8.91 -8.55 -24.58
C GLN A 208 9.29 -8.29 -23.11
N SER A 209 8.57 -7.39 -22.42
CA SER A 209 8.79 -7.08 -21.00
C SER A 209 7.90 -7.91 -20.05
N ILE A 210 7.30 -8.99 -20.55
CA ILE A 210 6.45 -9.88 -19.73
C ILE A 210 7.34 -10.80 -18.90
N TRP A 211 7.11 -10.87 -17.59
CA TRP A 211 7.86 -11.78 -16.71
C TRP A 211 7.72 -13.23 -17.19
N PRO A 212 8.77 -14.08 -17.09
CA PRO A 212 8.75 -15.44 -17.63
C PRO A 212 7.55 -16.27 -17.18
N TYR A 213 7.12 -16.13 -15.92
CA TYR A 213 5.99 -16.88 -15.36
C TYR A 213 4.62 -16.49 -15.95
N GLN A 214 4.47 -15.29 -16.52
CA GLN A 214 3.22 -14.86 -17.18
C GLN A 214 3.18 -15.16 -18.67
N LYS A 215 4.29 -15.57 -19.30
CA LYS A 215 4.37 -15.65 -20.77
C LYS A 215 3.29 -16.57 -21.39
N THR A 216 3.12 -17.78 -20.86
CA THR A 216 2.09 -18.72 -21.32
C THR A 216 0.67 -18.19 -21.12
N ASN A 217 0.43 -17.44 -20.04
CA ASN A 217 -0.88 -16.81 -19.78
C ASN A 217 -1.11 -15.67 -20.78
N ALA A 218 -0.11 -14.83 -21.01
CA ALA A 218 -0.14 -13.76 -22.00
C ALA A 218 -0.43 -14.30 -23.40
N ASP A 219 0.29 -15.33 -23.85
CA ASP A 219 0.12 -15.93 -25.17
C ASP A 219 -1.31 -16.48 -25.33
N THR A 220 -1.84 -17.16 -24.30
CA THR A 220 -3.21 -17.69 -24.28
C THR A 220 -4.27 -16.58 -24.32
N LEU A 221 -4.11 -15.54 -23.50
CA LEU A 221 -5.09 -14.45 -23.37
C LEU A 221 -5.06 -13.54 -24.61
N ASN A 222 -3.88 -13.20 -25.14
CA ASN A 222 -3.74 -12.44 -26.39
C ASN A 222 -4.32 -13.20 -27.59
N ALA A 223 -4.19 -14.53 -27.63
CA ALA A 223 -4.76 -15.33 -28.71
C ALA A 223 -6.29 -15.36 -28.66
N LEU A 224 -6.90 -15.63 -27.49
CA LEU A 224 -8.34 -15.94 -27.39
C LEU A 224 -9.22 -14.71 -27.15
N LEU A 225 -8.80 -13.77 -26.30
CA LEU A 225 -9.67 -12.69 -25.85
C LEU A 225 -10.16 -11.73 -26.94
N PRO A 226 -9.38 -11.34 -27.98
CA PRO A 226 -9.83 -10.38 -28.99
C PRO A 226 -11.08 -10.79 -29.78
N HIS A 227 -11.44 -12.08 -29.79
CA HIS A 227 -12.64 -12.62 -30.45
C HIS A 227 -13.58 -13.38 -29.49
N TRP A 228 -13.28 -13.37 -28.19
CA TRP A 228 -14.04 -14.11 -27.19
C TRP A 228 -15.45 -13.51 -26.99
N THR A 229 -16.46 -14.36 -27.02
CA THR A 229 -17.89 -13.98 -26.83
C THR A 229 -18.55 -14.66 -25.63
N GLY A 230 -17.80 -15.43 -24.84
CA GLY A 230 -18.32 -16.23 -23.72
C GLY A 230 -19.13 -17.47 -24.10
N ARG A 231 -19.40 -17.71 -25.40
CA ARG A 231 -20.25 -18.82 -25.87
C ARG A 231 -19.50 -20.13 -26.07
N ASN A 232 -18.20 -20.09 -26.29
CA ASN A 232 -17.39 -21.29 -26.54
C ASN A 232 -16.83 -21.82 -25.21
N THR A 233 -17.35 -22.98 -24.78
CA THR A 233 -16.92 -23.68 -23.57
C THR A 233 -15.41 -23.93 -23.52
N THR A 234 -14.79 -24.34 -24.63
CA THR A 234 -13.35 -24.64 -24.68
C THR A 234 -12.47 -23.38 -24.61
N GLU A 235 -12.95 -22.24 -25.13
CA GLU A 235 -12.29 -20.94 -24.93
C GLU A 235 -12.43 -20.48 -23.47
N ASN A 236 -13.65 -20.56 -22.93
CA ASN A 236 -13.94 -20.20 -21.53
C ASN A 236 -13.00 -20.93 -20.57
N GLU A 237 -12.80 -22.24 -20.74
CA GLU A 237 -11.90 -22.98 -19.88
C GLU A 237 -10.43 -22.54 -19.98
N LYS A 238 -9.94 -22.26 -21.20
CA LYS A 238 -8.56 -21.81 -21.43
C LYS A 238 -8.34 -20.42 -20.83
N ILE A 239 -9.30 -19.52 -20.97
CA ILE A 239 -9.29 -18.18 -20.38
C ILE A 239 -9.35 -18.28 -18.84
N ALA A 240 -10.23 -19.10 -18.29
CA ALA A 240 -10.33 -19.35 -16.85
C ALA A 240 -9.02 -19.93 -16.29
N ARG A 241 -8.39 -20.90 -16.98
CA ARG A 241 -7.07 -21.42 -16.61
C ARG A 241 -6.00 -20.33 -16.65
N ALA A 242 -5.92 -19.52 -17.70
CA ALA A 242 -4.91 -18.46 -17.81
C ALA A 242 -5.11 -17.35 -16.75
N LEU A 243 -6.35 -16.98 -16.42
CA LEU A 243 -6.65 -16.05 -15.33
C LEU A 243 -6.30 -16.64 -13.95
N ALA A 244 -6.62 -17.91 -13.69
CA ALA A 244 -6.27 -18.61 -12.46
C ALA A 244 -4.74 -18.78 -12.31
N SER A 245 -4.03 -19.12 -13.37
CA SER A 245 -2.56 -19.14 -13.43
C SER A 245 -1.95 -17.75 -13.27
N SER A 246 -2.69 -16.69 -13.61
CA SER A 246 -2.36 -15.29 -13.28
C SER A 246 -2.79 -14.87 -11.87
N ARG A 247 -3.23 -15.82 -11.03
CA ARG A 247 -3.74 -15.66 -9.65
C ARG A 247 -5.09 -14.94 -9.51
N PHE A 248 -5.76 -14.57 -10.59
CA PHE A 248 -7.09 -13.94 -10.59
C PHE A 248 -8.23 -14.95 -10.33
N TYR A 249 -8.15 -15.75 -9.27
CA TYR A 249 -9.07 -16.87 -9.02
C TYR A 249 -10.55 -16.46 -8.94
N GLU A 250 -10.86 -15.31 -8.34
CA GLU A 250 -12.24 -14.82 -8.27
C GLU A 250 -12.83 -14.51 -9.65
N TYR A 251 -12.06 -13.87 -10.52
CA TYR A 251 -12.47 -13.57 -11.90
C TYR A 251 -12.45 -14.82 -12.79
N ALA A 252 -11.47 -15.71 -12.59
CA ALA A 252 -11.41 -17.00 -13.28
C ALA A 252 -12.66 -17.84 -13.02
N ALA A 253 -13.16 -17.85 -11.78
CA ALA A 253 -14.40 -18.54 -11.40
C ALA A 253 -15.68 -18.00 -12.06
N LEU A 254 -15.66 -16.76 -12.59
CA LEU A 254 -16.78 -16.19 -13.37
C LEU A 254 -16.78 -16.61 -14.85
N VAL A 255 -15.67 -17.18 -15.32
CA VAL A 255 -15.51 -17.72 -16.69
C VAL A 255 -15.46 -19.25 -16.68
N ALA A 256 -15.10 -19.85 -15.55
CA ALA A 256 -14.90 -21.29 -15.39
C ALA A 256 -16.14 -22.12 -15.72
N THR A 257 -15.91 -23.29 -16.32
CA THR A 257 -16.97 -24.27 -16.62
C THR A 257 -17.21 -25.20 -15.41
N PRO A 258 -18.32 -25.96 -15.36
CA PRO A 258 -18.57 -26.94 -14.31
C PRO A 258 -17.48 -28.02 -14.17
N ASP A 259 -16.67 -28.26 -15.19
CA ASP A 259 -15.58 -29.25 -15.14
C ASP A 259 -14.33 -28.70 -14.45
N GLN A 260 -14.24 -27.38 -14.22
CA GLN A 260 -13.11 -26.69 -13.60
C GLN A 260 -13.29 -26.50 -12.09
N GLN A 261 -13.72 -27.56 -11.39
CA GLN A 261 -14.07 -27.53 -9.97
C GLN A 261 -12.95 -26.98 -9.07
N GLU A 262 -11.67 -27.17 -9.41
CA GLU A 262 -10.55 -26.61 -8.64
C GLU A 262 -10.59 -25.08 -8.54
N ILE A 263 -10.86 -24.40 -9.66
CA ILE A 263 -10.95 -22.94 -9.72
C ILE A 263 -12.19 -22.48 -8.92
N LEU A 264 -13.30 -23.18 -9.08
CA LEU A 264 -14.57 -22.88 -8.41
C LEU A 264 -14.48 -23.04 -6.88
N HIS A 265 -13.91 -24.16 -6.41
CA HIS A 265 -13.72 -24.46 -4.99
C HIS A 265 -12.70 -23.51 -4.35
N TYR A 266 -11.55 -23.27 -4.99
CA TYR A 266 -10.54 -22.38 -4.45
C TYR A 266 -11.05 -20.92 -4.35
N ALA A 267 -11.70 -20.41 -5.40
CA ALA A 267 -12.31 -19.08 -5.34
C ALA A 267 -13.46 -18.98 -4.32
N ALA A 268 -14.20 -20.07 -4.08
CA ALA A 268 -15.21 -20.11 -3.01
C ALA A 268 -14.57 -20.09 -1.62
N PHE A 269 -13.45 -20.80 -1.42
CA PHE A 269 -12.67 -20.75 -0.19
C PHE A 269 -12.17 -19.33 0.11
N LEU A 270 -11.55 -18.64 -0.86
CA LEU A 270 -11.06 -17.26 -0.66
C LEU A 270 -12.18 -16.33 -0.14
N ARG A 271 -13.37 -16.37 -0.75
CA ARG A 271 -14.53 -15.56 -0.33
C ARG A 271 -15.13 -15.96 1.02
N GLN A 272 -15.00 -17.21 1.45
CA GLN A 272 -15.45 -17.66 2.76
C GLN A 272 -14.45 -17.27 3.84
N THR A 273 -13.16 -17.41 3.54
CA THR A 273 -12.03 -17.03 4.41
C THR A 273 -11.99 -15.51 4.62
N ASP A 274 -12.16 -14.69 3.59
CA ASP A 274 -12.30 -13.22 3.73
C ASP A 274 -13.39 -12.80 4.74
N LYS A 275 -14.58 -13.40 4.65
CA LYS A 275 -15.69 -13.14 5.58
C LYS A 275 -15.37 -13.58 7.01
N LEU A 276 -14.74 -14.74 7.19
CA LEU A 276 -14.30 -15.24 8.48
C LEU A 276 -13.26 -14.29 9.12
N ILE A 277 -12.29 -13.84 8.33
CA ILE A 277 -11.23 -12.91 8.75
C ILE A 277 -11.82 -11.55 9.12
N THR A 278 -12.67 -10.98 8.27
CA THR A 278 -13.35 -9.70 8.54
C THR A 278 -14.16 -9.76 9.84
N HIS A 279 -14.91 -10.85 10.07
CA HIS A 279 -15.64 -11.03 11.32
C HIS A 279 -14.72 -11.14 12.55
N TYR A 280 -13.65 -11.92 12.45
CA TYR A 280 -12.65 -12.04 13.52
C TYR A 280 -12.00 -10.69 13.84
N TYR A 281 -11.58 -9.93 12.82
CA TYR A 281 -10.98 -8.61 12.97
C TYR A 281 -11.96 -7.57 13.55
N GLN A 282 -13.25 -7.64 13.23
CA GLN A 282 -14.28 -6.86 13.95
C GLN A 282 -14.31 -7.21 15.44
N GLN A 283 -14.33 -8.49 15.81
CA GLN A 283 -14.28 -8.89 17.23
C GLN A 283 -12.97 -8.45 17.89
N LEU A 284 -11.84 -8.48 17.17
CA LEU A 284 -10.52 -8.10 17.68
C LEU A 284 -10.45 -6.60 17.97
N ALA A 285 -10.91 -5.76 17.04
CA ALA A 285 -11.02 -4.31 17.22
C ALA A 285 -11.94 -3.94 18.41
N LEU A 286 -12.97 -4.75 18.68
CA LEU A 286 -13.88 -4.60 19.82
C LEU A 286 -13.39 -5.27 21.11
N LYS A 287 -12.19 -5.86 21.14
CA LYS A 287 -11.60 -6.60 22.27
C LYS A 287 -12.48 -7.79 22.75
N LYS A 288 -13.12 -8.45 21.80
CA LYS A 288 -14.03 -9.62 21.96
C LYS A 288 -13.57 -10.86 21.19
N ALA A 289 -12.45 -10.79 20.48
CA ALA A 289 -11.92 -11.90 19.69
C ALA A 289 -11.61 -13.15 20.54
N ASN A 290 -11.76 -14.32 19.92
CA ASN A 290 -11.30 -15.60 20.44
C ASN A 290 -10.38 -16.24 19.39
N ASP A 291 -9.08 -16.07 19.60
CA ASP A 291 -8.02 -16.51 18.69
C ASP A 291 -8.04 -18.03 18.43
N SER A 292 -8.42 -18.83 19.43
CA SER A 292 -8.50 -20.29 19.30
C SER A 292 -9.73 -20.73 18.49
N LEU A 293 -10.86 -20.03 18.64
CA LEU A 293 -12.07 -20.30 17.83
C LEU A 293 -11.84 -19.93 16.37
N PHE A 294 -11.23 -18.76 16.11
CA PHE A 294 -10.90 -18.32 14.75
C PHE A 294 -9.94 -19.28 14.05
N GLU A 295 -8.85 -19.68 14.71
CA GLU A 295 -7.91 -20.67 14.16
C GLU A 295 -8.61 -22.01 13.87
N HIS A 296 -9.46 -22.50 14.77
CA HIS A 296 -10.21 -23.74 14.53
C HIS A 296 -11.14 -23.64 13.31
N GLN A 297 -11.88 -22.52 13.17
CA GLN A 297 -12.76 -22.28 12.02
C GLN A 297 -11.98 -22.15 10.70
N LEU A 298 -10.82 -21.49 10.75
CA LEU A 298 -9.93 -21.34 9.59
C LEU A 298 -9.37 -22.71 9.16
N LEU A 299 -8.84 -23.50 10.08
CA LEU A 299 -8.32 -24.85 9.80
C LEU A 299 -9.42 -25.81 9.33
N GLN A 300 -10.65 -25.68 9.85
CA GLN A 300 -11.81 -26.42 9.36
C GLN A 300 -12.11 -26.07 7.89
N SER A 301 -12.06 -24.79 7.51
CA SER A 301 -12.24 -24.34 6.12
C SER A 301 -11.11 -24.83 5.20
N CYS A 302 -9.86 -24.73 5.66
CA CYS A 302 -8.69 -25.28 4.96
C CYS A 302 -8.85 -26.78 4.70
N GLY A 303 -9.20 -27.56 5.73
CA GLY A 303 -9.43 -29.00 5.60
C GLY A 303 -10.64 -29.36 4.73
N GLN A 304 -11.68 -28.51 4.68
CA GLN A 304 -12.80 -28.69 3.76
C GLN A 304 -12.36 -28.51 2.30
N LEU A 305 -11.57 -27.48 2.01
CA LEU A 305 -11.02 -27.26 0.68
C LEU A 305 -10.12 -28.42 0.25
N LEU A 306 -9.22 -28.90 1.11
CA LEU A 306 -8.37 -30.06 0.80
C LEU A 306 -9.20 -31.30 0.43
N ARG A 307 -10.31 -31.57 1.15
CA ARG A 307 -11.24 -32.65 0.79
C ARG A 307 -11.92 -32.43 -0.57
N GLN A 308 -12.38 -31.22 -0.86
CA GLN A 308 -12.99 -30.87 -2.16
C GLN A 308 -12.00 -31.00 -3.34
N LEU A 309 -10.72 -30.75 -3.09
CA LEU A 309 -9.63 -30.89 -4.07
C LEU A 309 -9.00 -32.29 -4.12
N HIS A 310 -9.51 -33.24 -3.32
CA HIS A 310 -8.97 -34.59 -3.15
C HIS A 310 -7.48 -34.62 -2.77
N LEU A 311 -7.04 -33.64 -1.98
CA LEU A 311 -5.66 -33.49 -1.51
C LEU A 311 -5.49 -34.10 -0.10
N PRO A 312 -4.48 -34.97 0.12
CA PRO A 312 -4.21 -35.53 1.44
C PRO A 312 -3.49 -34.52 2.33
N ALA A 313 -3.97 -34.34 3.56
CA ALA A 313 -3.31 -33.56 4.62
C ALA A 313 -2.22 -34.35 5.39
N GLY A 314 -1.95 -35.60 5.00
CA GLY A 314 -1.15 -36.54 5.78
C GLY A 314 -1.92 -37.12 6.97
N THR A 315 -1.19 -37.73 7.92
CA THR A 315 -1.74 -38.33 9.15
C THR A 315 -1.61 -37.43 10.38
N ALA A 316 -0.84 -36.35 10.28
CA ALA A 316 -0.70 -35.34 11.34
C ALA A 316 -1.95 -34.43 11.40
N PRO A 317 -2.23 -33.78 12.54
CA PRO A 317 -3.21 -32.70 12.59
C PRO A 317 -2.85 -31.58 11.61
N LEU A 318 -3.83 -31.10 10.83
CA LEU A 318 -3.62 -30.02 9.87
C LEU A 318 -3.23 -28.72 10.59
N THR A 319 -2.05 -28.20 10.27
CA THR A 319 -1.62 -26.84 10.63
C THR A 319 -1.83 -25.89 9.45
N TYR A 320 -1.73 -24.58 9.69
CA TYR A 320 -1.81 -23.60 8.61
C TYR A 320 -0.58 -23.67 7.69
N ASP A 321 0.61 -23.94 8.24
CA ASP A 321 1.84 -24.10 7.45
C ASP A 321 1.76 -25.32 6.53
N THR A 322 1.31 -26.48 7.02
CA THR A 322 1.10 -27.67 6.18
C THR A 322 0.00 -27.45 5.13
N PHE A 323 -1.02 -26.64 5.42
CA PHE A 323 -1.97 -26.19 4.40
C PHE A 323 -1.28 -25.35 3.32
N LEU A 324 -0.45 -24.37 3.69
CA LEU A 324 0.32 -23.57 2.73
C LEU A 324 1.30 -24.41 1.91
N GLU A 325 2.01 -25.37 2.51
CA GLU A 325 2.91 -26.30 1.80
C GLU A 325 2.17 -27.09 0.70
N ILE A 326 0.96 -27.58 0.99
CA ILE A 326 0.14 -28.32 0.02
C ILE A 326 -0.40 -27.40 -1.09
N MET A 327 -0.74 -26.15 -0.74
CA MET A 327 -1.45 -25.23 -1.64
C MET A 327 -0.54 -24.33 -2.48
N THR A 328 0.69 -24.04 -2.01
CA THR A 328 1.69 -23.23 -2.71
C THR A 328 1.97 -23.75 -4.12
N PRO A 329 2.27 -25.05 -4.37
CA PRO A 329 2.62 -25.52 -5.70
C PRO A 329 1.44 -25.52 -6.68
N ARG A 330 0.20 -25.61 -6.20
CA ARG A 330 -1.01 -25.74 -7.03
C ARG A 330 -1.69 -24.40 -7.32
N PHE A 331 -1.76 -23.51 -6.33
CA PHE A 331 -2.46 -22.23 -6.44
C PHE A 331 -1.56 -21.00 -6.23
N GLY A 332 -0.29 -21.20 -5.84
CA GLY A 332 0.58 -20.11 -5.40
C GLY A 332 0.19 -19.54 -4.04
N THR A 333 -0.69 -20.17 -3.26
CA THR A 333 -1.13 -19.68 -1.95
C THR A 333 0.06 -19.41 -1.04
N SER A 334 0.17 -18.22 -0.44
CA SER A 334 1.25 -17.87 0.47
C SER A 334 0.79 -16.84 1.52
N GLY A 335 1.52 -16.78 2.63
CA GLY A 335 1.19 -15.96 3.78
C GLY A 335 1.63 -16.61 5.09
N PHE A 336 0.94 -16.29 6.19
CA PHE A 336 1.16 -16.88 7.51
C PHE A 336 -0.07 -16.66 8.40
N LEU A 337 -0.20 -17.46 9.47
CA LEU A 337 -1.12 -17.23 10.58
C LEU A 337 -0.28 -17.10 11.85
N GLY A 338 -0.28 -15.94 12.50
CA GLY A 338 0.65 -15.69 13.61
C GLY A 338 0.57 -14.27 14.16
N VAL A 339 1.65 -13.83 14.82
CA VAL A 339 1.80 -12.46 15.33
C VAL A 339 2.92 -11.76 14.55
N SER A 340 2.80 -10.45 14.34
CA SER A 340 3.77 -9.65 13.59
C SER A 340 4.52 -8.65 14.47
N SER A 341 5.62 -8.10 13.93
CA SER A 341 6.47 -7.10 14.60
C SER A 341 5.76 -5.76 14.77
N GLY A 342 4.92 -5.67 15.81
CA GLY A 342 4.14 -4.47 16.13
C GLY A 342 2.71 -4.75 16.56
N PHE A 343 2.24 -6.00 16.44
CA PHE A 343 0.89 -6.40 16.85
C PHE A 343 0.89 -7.72 17.63
N SER A 344 0.26 -7.71 18.81
CA SER A 344 0.38 -8.79 19.80
C SER A 344 -0.73 -9.85 19.75
N SER A 345 -1.72 -9.70 18.87
CA SER A 345 -2.80 -10.67 18.67
C SER A 345 -2.64 -11.36 17.33
N LYS A 346 -3.31 -12.51 17.13
CA LYS A 346 -3.18 -13.23 15.86
C LYS A 346 -3.68 -12.38 14.70
N GLU A 347 -2.94 -12.44 13.61
CA GLU A 347 -3.34 -11.95 12.31
C GLU A 347 -2.98 -12.98 11.23
N ILE A 348 -3.56 -12.77 10.06
CA ILE A 348 -3.34 -13.61 8.88
C ILE A 348 -2.89 -12.71 7.73
N CYS A 349 -1.79 -13.11 7.11
CA CYS A 349 -1.48 -12.74 5.74
C CYS A 349 -1.88 -13.92 4.86
N LEU A 350 -2.63 -13.65 3.79
CA LEU A 350 -3.04 -14.63 2.80
C LEU A 350 -3.13 -13.94 1.45
N GLY A 351 -2.34 -14.40 0.50
CA GLY A 351 -2.34 -13.95 -0.89
C GLY A 351 -1.71 -15.01 -1.79
N HIS A 352 -1.19 -14.57 -2.93
CA HIS A 352 -0.71 -15.46 -3.96
C HIS A 352 0.68 -15.06 -4.45
N ILE A 353 1.60 -16.00 -4.47
CA ILE A 353 2.87 -15.87 -5.18
C ILE A 353 2.57 -15.60 -6.66
N VAL A 354 2.91 -14.38 -7.08
CA VAL A 354 2.95 -14.01 -8.49
C VAL A 354 4.35 -14.24 -9.03
N ASN A 355 5.40 -13.77 -8.37
CA ASN A 355 6.78 -13.90 -8.86
C ASN A 355 7.69 -14.62 -7.86
N ILE A 356 8.66 -15.38 -8.37
CA ILE A 356 9.80 -15.92 -7.61
C ILE A 356 11.06 -15.59 -8.39
N THR A 357 11.96 -14.83 -7.78
CA THR A 357 13.26 -14.43 -8.35
C THR A 357 14.37 -14.92 -7.44
N HIS A 358 15.10 -15.94 -7.87
CA HIS A 358 16.39 -16.30 -7.25
C HIS A 358 17.47 -15.41 -7.87
N LYS A 359 18.25 -14.71 -7.03
CA LYS A 359 19.32 -13.82 -7.51
C LYS A 359 20.61 -14.08 -6.73
N GLU A 360 21.70 -14.35 -7.45
CA GLU A 360 23.05 -14.18 -6.91
C GLU A 360 23.32 -12.68 -6.73
N VAL A 361 23.79 -12.30 -5.55
CA VAL A 361 24.20 -10.94 -5.22
C VAL A 361 25.71 -10.92 -5.10
N LEU A 362 26.38 -10.10 -5.91
CA LEU A 362 27.82 -9.88 -5.88
C LEU A 362 28.12 -8.48 -5.33
N GLN A 363 28.82 -8.39 -4.19
CA GLN A 363 29.27 -7.13 -3.60
C GLN A 363 30.75 -7.24 -3.23
N TYR A 364 31.58 -6.36 -3.80
CA TYR A 364 33.03 -6.31 -3.57
C TYR A 364 33.75 -7.68 -3.65
N GLY A 365 33.31 -8.54 -4.58
CA GLY A 365 33.86 -9.89 -4.78
C GLY A 365 33.19 -11.01 -3.96
N TYR A 366 32.36 -10.68 -2.98
CA TYR A 366 31.62 -11.63 -2.14
C TYR A 366 30.27 -12.00 -2.76
N LYS A 367 29.90 -13.28 -2.70
CA LYS A 367 28.67 -13.82 -3.29
C LYS A 367 27.65 -14.25 -2.24
N GLY A 368 26.51 -13.58 -2.21
CA GLY A 368 25.30 -14.05 -1.54
C GLY A 368 24.30 -14.64 -2.53
N ALA A 369 23.34 -15.38 -2.01
CA ALA A 369 22.12 -15.74 -2.74
C ALA A 369 20.90 -15.23 -1.96
N LEU A 370 19.84 -14.89 -2.67
CA LEU A 370 18.57 -14.47 -2.07
C LEU A 370 17.41 -14.93 -2.93
N THR A 371 16.36 -15.46 -2.28
CA THR A 371 15.10 -15.81 -2.93
C THR A 371 14.09 -14.72 -2.66
N PHE A 372 13.71 -13.96 -3.69
CA PHE A 372 12.72 -12.90 -3.59
C PHE A 372 11.37 -13.39 -4.14
N ILE A 373 10.33 -13.32 -3.31
CA ILE A 373 8.98 -13.79 -3.61
C ILE A 373 8.03 -12.59 -3.55
N GLU A 374 7.31 -12.34 -4.65
CA GLU A 374 6.25 -11.34 -4.67
C GLU A 374 4.91 -12.02 -4.42
N VAL A 375 4.25 -11.59 -3.35
CA VAL A 375 2.89 -12.00 -2.99
C VAL A 375 1.94 -10.87 -3.37
N ASP A 376 0.85 -11.21 -4.05
CA ASP A 376 -0.13 -10.25 -4.57
C ASP A 376 -1.56 -10.85 -4.50
N LEU A 377 -2.57 -10.06 -4.86
CA LEU A 377 -3.98 -10.44 -4.81
C LEU A 377 -4.35 -11.00 -3.42
N MET A 378 -4.11 -10.16 -2.41
CA MET A 378 -4.26 -10.50 -1.00
C MET A 378 -5.74 -10.70 -0.65
N THR A 379 -6.06 -11.82 0.01
CA THR A 379 -7.31 -12.01 0.75
C THR A 379 -7.22 -11.39 2.15
N SER A 380 -6.03 -11.33 2.74
CA SER A 380 -5.78 -10.53 3.95
C SER A 380 -4.31 -10.11 4.03
N ASN A 381 -4.05 -8.90 4.53
CA ASN A 381 -2.70 -8.37 4.72
C ASN A 381 -2.51 -7.85 6.16
N GLY A 382 -2.83 -8.71 7.14
CA GLY A 382 -2.75 -8.42 8.57
C GLY A 382 -3.94 -7.63 9.13
N PHE A 383 -4.09 -7.64 10.45
CA PHE A 383 -5.12 -6.91 11.18
C PHE A 383 -4.88 -5.41 11.07
N THR A 384 -3.63 -4.94 11.21
CA THR A 384 -3.31 -3.51 11.13
C THR A 384 -3.66 -2.95 9.74
N GLY A 385 -3.43 -3.73 8.68
CA GLY A 385 -3.82 -3.38 7.31
C GLY A 385 -5.33 -3.25 7.15
N TRP A 386 -6.10 -4.21 7.67
CA TRP A 386 -7.57 -4.14 7.67
C TRP A 386 -8.11 -2.99 8.53
N PHE A 387 -7.62 -2.84 9.77
CA PHE A 387 -8.09 -1.86 10.74
C PHE A 387 -7.88 -0.43 10.23
N THR A 388 -6.75 -0.16 9.57
CA THR A 388 -6.39 1.18 9.08
C THR A 388 -6.87 1.50 7.67
N ASP A 389 -7.72 0.65 7.07
CA ASP A 389 -8.18 0.76 5.67
C ASP A 389 -7.00 0.88 4.69
N GLY A 390 -6.07 -0.07 4.81
CA GLY A 390 -4.88 -0.18 3.96
C GLY A 390 -3.77 0.86 4.22
N LYS A 391 -3.93 1.80 5.15
CA LYS A 391 -2.92 2.86 5.42
C LYS A 391 -1.65 2.34 6.12
N SER A 392 -1.78 1.30 6.94
CA SER A 392 -0.68 0.65 7.66
C SER A 392 -0.74 -0.86 7.43
N ARG A 393 -0.43 -1.26 6.20
CA ARG A 393 -0.43 -2.66 5.76
C ARG A 393 0.96 -3.29 5.86
N ASN A 394 1.05 -4.61 6.04
CA ASN A 394 2.35 -5.30 5.99
C ASN A 394 2.94 -5.16 4.58
N GLY A 395 4.19 -4.67 4.49
CA GLY A 395 4.92 -4.58 3.22
C GLY A 395 5.58 -5.90 2.83
N GLY A 396 5.96 -6.72 3.80
CA GLY A 396 6.67 -7.96 3.56
C GLY A 396 7.16 -8.60 4.84
N TRP A 397 7.82 -9.75 4.69
CA TRP A 397 8.47 -10.48 5.78
C TRP A 397 9.66 -11.28 5.23
N SER A 398 10.62 -11.63 6.08
CA SER A 398 11.79 -12.44 5.73
C SER A 398 11.82 -13.73 6.54
N VAL A 399 12.20 -14.83 5.89
CA VAL A 399 12.41 -16.14 6.50
C VAL A 399 13.69 -16.71 5.91
N ASN A 400 14.74 -16.86 6.74
CA ASN A 400 16.08 -17.28 6.31
C ASN A 400 16.63 -16.39 5.18
N ASP A 401 16.95 -16.99 4.02
CA ASP A 401 17.42 -16.35 2.79
C ASP A 401 16.29 -15.93 1.83
N THR A 402 15.04 -16.05 2.28
CA THR A 402 13.84 -15.79 1.47
C THR A 402 13.10 -14.54 1.95
N ILE A 403 12.78 -13.65 1.02
CA ILE A 403 12.08 -12.39 1.28
C ILE A 403 10.78 -12.36 0.53
N TYR A 404 9.70 -12.12 1.26
CA TYR A 404 8.34 -11.96 0.75
C TYR A 404 8.00 -10.48 0.71
N GLN A 405 7.62 -9.97 -0.46
CA GLN A 405 7.10 -8.60 -0.63
C GLN A 405 5.63 -8.66 -1.04
N VAL A 406 4.77 -7.93 -0.34
CA VAL A 406 3.37 -7.74 -0.73
C VAL A 406 3.32 -6.66 -1.82
N ARG A 407 3.22 -7.07 -3.09
CA ARG A 407 3.29 -6.20 -4.28
C ARG A 407 2.30 -5.03 -4.21
N GLU A 408 1.08 -5.27 -3.74
CA GLU A 408 0.06 -4.24 -3.50
C GLU A 408 0.47 -3.12 -2.52
N ALA A 409 1.50 -3.30 -1.70
CA ALA A 409 2.05 -2.24 -0.84
C ALA A 409 3.05 -1.31 -1.55
N TYR A 410 3.60 -1.73 -2.69
CA TYR A 410 4.66 -1.00 -3.42
C TYR A 410 4.23 -0.52 -4.80
N ILE A 411 3.26 -1.17 -5.43
CA ILE A 411 2.79 -0.84 -6.78
C ILE A 411 2.29 0.61 -6.93
N GLU A 412 1.90 1.26 -5.84
CA GLU A 412 1.52 2.68 -5.77
C GLU A 412 2.74 3.64 -5.75
N GLU A 413 3.92 3.22 -5.28
CA GLU A 413 5.11 4.11 -5.19
C GLU A 413 5.56 4.63 -6.57
N PRO A 414 5.67 3.82 -7.65
CA PRO A 414 5.99 4.30 -9.00
C PRO A 414 5.00 5.35 -9.54
N MET A 415 3.70 5.14 -9.33
CA MET A 415 2.65 6.09 -9.76
C MET A 415 2.75 7.40 -8.97
N ASN A 416 3.01 7.32 -7.67
CA ASN A 416 3.19 8.49 -6.82
C ASN A 416 4.42 9.32 -7.23
N VAL A 417 5.57 8.69 -7.53
CA VAL A 417 6.77 9.43 -7.96
C VAL A 417 6.66 9.97 -9.39
N TRP A 418 5.90 9.34 -10.28
CA TRP A 418 5.56 9.92 -11.58
C TRP A 418 4.82 11.24 -11.40
N THR A 419 3.75 11.25 -10.60
CA THR A 419 2.97 12.45 -10.30
C THR A 419 3.82 13.55 -9.66
N MET A 420 4.77 13.22 -8.78
CA MET A 420 5.71 14.20 -8.20
C MET A 420 6.56 14.92 -9.27
N VAL A 421 6.92 14.25 -10.36
CA VAL A 421 7.72 14.86 -11.45
C VAL A 421 6.83 15.62 -12.44
N THR A 422 5.65 15.11 -12.77
CA THR A 422 4.82 15.67 -13.85
C THR A 422 3.74 16.65 -13.42
N ASP A 423 3.27 16.61 -12.16
CA ASP A 423 2.29 17.55 -11.63
C ASP A 423 2.97 18.68 -10.84
N SER A 424 2.87 19.91 -11.33
CA SER A 424 3.51 21.07 -10.70
C SER A 424 2.91 21.46 -9.34
N SER A 425 1.65 21.12 -9.08
CA SER A 425 0.97 21.38 -7.81
C SER A 425 1.46 20.41 -6.73
N VAL A 426 1.47 19.10 -7.04
CA VAL A 426 2.02 18.06 -6.16
C VAL A 426 3.51 18.29 -5.94
N ARG A 427 4.28 18.64 -6.99
CA ARG A 427 5.69 19.01 -6.86
C ARG A 427 5.90 20.16 -5.87
N LYS A 428 5.11 21.23 -5.98
CA LYS A 428 5.20 22.41 -5.09
C LYS A 428 4.86 22.04 -3.64
N GLU A 429 3.82 21.24 -3.43
CA GLU A 429 3.44 20.73 -2.11
C GLU A 429 4.58 19.91 -1.48
N ARG A 430 5.11 18.92 -2.22
CA ARG A 430 6.19 18.05 -1.73
C ARG A 430 7.47 18.82 -1.44
N LEU A 431 7.81 19.84 -2.23
CA LEU A 431 9.00 20.68 -2.00
C LEU A 431 8.79 21.79 -0.95
N ALA A 432 7.58 22.02 -0.44
CA ALA A 432 7.33 23.07 0.55
C ALA A 432 8.21 22.95 1.84
N PRO A 433 8.45 21.75 2.42
CA PRO A 433 9.36 21.61 3.56
C PRO A 433 10.81 22.03 3.26
N PHE A 434 11.28 21.88 2.01
CA PHE A 434 12.62 22.33 1.62
C PHE A 434 12.77 23.86 1.68
N ALA A 435 11.70 24.62 1.44
CA ALA A 435 11.74 26.09 1.50
C ALA A 435 12.04 26.63 2.92
N HIS A 436 11.83 25.83 3.97
CA HIS A 436 11.95 26.26 5.37
C HIS A 436 13.22 25.76 6.09
N ILE A 437 14.05 24.93 5.44
CA ILE A 437 15.22 24.31 6.09
C ILE A 437 16.25 25.32 6.60
N MET A 438 16.43 26.44 5.89
CA MET A 438 17.44 27.44 6.24
C MET A 438 17.06 28.16 7.54
N SER A 439 15.78 28.51 7.69
CA SER A 439 15.20 29.07 8.91
C SER A 439 14.96 28.07 10.06
N SER A 440 14.90 26.77 9.77
CA SER A 440 14.61 25.76 10.80
C SER A 440 15.87 25.38 11.59
N ASN A 441 15.68 25.09 12.88
CA ASN A 441 16.68 24.43 13.73
C ASN A 441 16.21 23.03 14.18
N ASP A 442 15.02 22.59 13.76
CA ASP A 442 14.55 21.23 13.99
C ASP A 442 15.15 20.27 12.96
N THR A 443 15.96 19.33 13.45
CA THR A 443 16.60 18.27 12.66
C THR A 443 15.60 17.47 11.84
N ALA A 444 14.41 17.14 12.37
CA ALA A 444 13.42 16.35 11.63
C ALA A 444 12.87 17.12 10.42
N THR A 445 12.52 18.39 10.59
CA THR A 445 12.12 19.30 9.51
C THR A 445 13.23 19.47 8.47
N ILE A 446 14.48 19.68 8.90
CA ILE A 446 15.64 19.81 7.99
C ILE A 446 15.80 18.54 7.15
N LEU A 447 15.89 17.37 7.78
CA LEU A 447 16.11 16.10 7.09
C LEU A 447 14.95 15.71 6.16
N ASN A 448 13.70 16.03 6.52
CA ASN A 448 12.55 15.84 5.64
C ASN A 448 12.61 16.75 4.40
N GLY A 449 12.95 18.03 4.56
CA GLY A 449 13.11 18.96 3.44
C GLY A 449 14.26 18.57 2.50
N ILE A 450 15.43 18.28 3.08
CA ILE A 450 16.63 17.81 2.36
C ILE A 450 16.35 16.50 1.63
N GLY A 451 15.84 15.49 2.33
CA GLY A 451 15.60 14.16 1.77
C GLY A 451 14.58 14.21 0.63
N MET A 452 13.54 15.04 0.75
CA MET A 452 12.61 15.26 -0.35
C MET A 452 13.26 15.96 -1.55
N ARG A 453 14.10 16.98 -1.33
CA ARG A 453 14.81 17.66 -2.43
C ARG A 453 15.70 16.71 -3.21
N MET A 454 16.52 15.91 -2.52
CA MET A 454 17.39 14.90 -3.13
C MET A 454 16.60 13.88 -3.95
N ARG A 455 15.49 13.38 -3.40
CA ARG A 455 14.56 12.49 -4.11
C ARG A 455 14.03 13.14 -5.39
N MET A 456 13.60 14.39 -5.34
CA MET A 456 13.08 15.12 -6.51
C MET A 456 14.14 15.29 -7.60
N ASP A 457 15.35 15.71 -7.25
CA ASP A 457 16.44 15.93 -8.22
C ASP A 457 16.87 14.61 -8.90
N ALA A 458 16.87 13.49 -8.16
CA ALA A 458 17.10 12.16 -8.71
C ALA A 458 15.96 11.67 -9.63
N LEU A 459 14.70 11.94 -9.29
CA LEU A 459 13.54 11.60 -10.12
C LEU A 459 13.50 12.44 -11.42
N ASP A 460 13.84 13.72 -11.34
CA ASP A 460 13.98 14.60 -12.52
C ASP A 460 15.09 14.11 -13.45
N THR A 461 16.20 13.63 -12.88
CA THR A 461 17.31 13.03 -13.63
C THR A 461 16.85 11.77 -14.37
N LEU A 462 16.14 10.86 -13.69
CA LEU A 462 15.56 9.65 -14.29
C LEU A 462 14.58 9.98 -15.42
N TYR A 463 13.66 10.93 -15.20
CA TYR A 463 12.70 11.40 -16.20
C TYR A 463 13.40 12.04 -17.41
N GLY A 464 14.44 12.85 -17.17
CA GLY A 464 15.27 13.46 -18.19
C GLY A 464 16.02 12.45 -19.05
N VAL A 465 16.53 11.36 -18.46
CA VAL A 465 17.13 10.22 -19.21
C VAL A 465 16.10 9.60 -20.14
N MET A 466 14.91 9.25 -19.64
CA MET A 466 13.86 8.61 -20.45
C MET A 466 13.35 9.53 -21.57
N LYS A 467 13.23 10.85 -21.34
CA LYS A 467 12.92 11.82 -22.40
C LYS A 467 14.02 11.91 -23.46
N ARG A 468 15.31 11.88 -23.08
CA ARG A 468 16.42 11.89 -24.04
C ARG A 468 16.49 10.65 -24.93
N GLN A 469 15.89 9.54 -24.51
CA GLN A 469 15.68 8.33 -25.34
C GLN A 469 14.52 8.47 -26.33
N GLY A 470 13.87 9.64 -26.43
CA GLY A 470 12.75 9.90 -27.34
C GLY A 470 11.40 9.39 -26.85
N LEU A 471 11.30 8.91 -25.60
CA LEU A 471 10.03 8.43 -25.04
C LEU A 471 9.08 9.60 -24.72
N GLN A 472 7.81 9.43 -25.06
CA GLN A 472 6.75 10.43 -24.84
C GLN A 472 5.43 9.78 -24.38
N GLY A 473 4.55 10.59 -23.78
CA GLY A 473 3.21 10.18 -23.34
C GLY A 473 3.21 8.92 -22.48
N ARG A 474 2.25 8.01 -22.74
CA ARG A 474 2.11 6.73 -22.04
C ARG A 474 3.37 5.85 -22.08
N LYS A 475 4.16 5.89 -23.17
CA LYS A 475 5.42 5.13 -23.25
C LYS A 475 6.48 5.65 -22.27
N LEU A 476 6.58 6.97 -22.13
CA LEU A 476 7.45 7.61 -21.13
C LEU A 476 7.02 7.27 -19.70
N GLN A 477 5.72 7.34 -19.42
CA GLN A 477 5.16 7.05 -18.11
C GLN A 477 5.46 5.62 -17.64
N VAL A 478 5.13 4.61 -18.47
CA VAL A 478 5.39 3.21 -18.11
C VAL A 478 6.90 2.95 -17.98
N ALA A 479 7.72 3.41 -18.93
CA ALA A 479 9.17 3.22 -18.85
C ALA A 479 9.80 3.88 -17.61
N PHE A 480 9.34 5.07 -17.22
CA PHE A 480 9.78 5.73 -16.00
C PHE A 480 9.40 4.93 -14.74
N MET A 481 8.15 4.47 -14.64
CA MET A 481 7.68 3.69 -13.49
C MET A 481 8.43 2.35 -13.36
N THR A 482 8.59 1.61 -14.45
CA THR A 482 9.36 0.35 -14.48
C THR A 482 10.83 0.59 -14.12
N ALA A 483 11.44 1.66 -14.63
CA ALA A 483 12.85 1.98 -14.32
C ALA A 483 13.04 2.39 -12.86
N PHE A 484 12.08 3.13 -12.28
CA PHE A 484 12.08 3.47 -10.86
C PHE A 484 11.94 2.22 -9.97
N GLU A 485 10.93 1.38 -10.24
CA GLU A 485 10.67 0.14 -9.52
C GLU A 485 11.88 -0.81 -9.55
N THR A 486 12.47 -1.01 -10.74
CA THR A 486 13.67 -1.83 -10.93
C THR A 486 14.86 -1.32 -10.11
N LYS A 487 15.10 0.01 -10.12
CA LYS A 487 16.19 0.62 -9.33
C LYS A 487 15.96 0.47 -7.83
N GLN A 488 14.71 0.64 -7.37
CA GLN A 488 14.34 0.44 -5.97
C GLN A 488 14.53 -1.01 -5.52
N GLN A 489 14.04 -1.98 -6.29
CA GLN A 489 14.24 -3.40 -6.01
C GLN A 489 15.73 -3.78 -5.99
N ASN A 490 16.52 -3.29 -6.96
CA ASN A 490 17.98 -3.50 -6.98
C ASN A 490 18.69 -2.97 -5.73
N ALA A 491 18.23 -1.86 -5.16
CA ALA A 491 18.79 -1.29 -3.95
C ALA A 491 18.26 -1.94 -2.66
N SER A 492 16.97 -1.74 -2.37
CA SER A 492 16.40 -2.06 -1.05
C SER A 492 16.13 -3.55 -0.85
N ILE A 493 16.11 -4.35 -1.92
CA ILE A 493 16.08 -5.82 -1.81
C ILE A 493 17.47 -6.35 -2.12
N PHE A 494 17.92 -6.25 -3.37
CA PHE A 494 19.10 -7.03 -3.78
C PHE A 494 20.43 -6.52 -3.22
N ALA A 495 20.62 -5.20 -3.02
CA ALA A 495 21.83 -4.68 -2.39
C ALA A 495 21.77 -4.71 -0.84
N HIS A 496 20.67 -4.25 -0.25
CA HIS A 496 20.48 -4.25 1.21
C HIS A 496 20.44 -5.67 1.78
N GLU A 497 19.48 -6.49 1.35
CA GLU A 497 19.22 -7.80 1.95
C GLU A 497 20.26 -8.84 1.50
N GLY A 498 20.77 -8.68 0.28
CA GLY A 498 21.93 -9.44 -0.20
C GLY A 498 23.18 -9.22 0.65
N ARG A 499 23.32 -8.07 1.32
CA ARG A 499 24.40 -7.83 2.29
C ARG A 499 24.20 -8.64 3.56
N HIS A 500 22.98 -8.76 4.09
CA HIS A 500 22.72 -9.65 5.23
C HIS A 500 23.07 -11.11 4.90
N SER A 501 22.74 -11.58 3.69
CA SER A 501 23.13 -12.90 3.19
C SER A 501 24.67 -13.07 3.10
N ILE A 502 25.38 -12.09 2.54
CA ILE A 502 26.86 -12.09 2.48
C ILE A 502 27.50 -12.11 3.87
N ASP A 503 27.05 -11.26 4.79
CA ASP A 503 27.57 -11.22 6.17
C ASP A 503 27.31 -12.55 6.91
N GLN A 504 26.16 -13.19 6.70
CA GLN A 504 25.87 -14.52 7.27
C GLN A 504 26.74 -15.65 6.72
N ILE A 505 27.13 -15.58 5.44
CA ILE A 505 27.97 -16.60 4.78
C ILE A 505 29.44 -16.46 5.17
N TYR A 506 30.01 -15.25 5.04
CA TYR A 506 31.46 -15.04 5.15
C TYR A 506 31.90 -14.48 6.51
N PHE A 507 30.98 -13.85 7.24
CA PHE A 507 31.26 -13.12 8.50
C PHE A 507 30.31 -13.56 9.61
N LYS A 508 29.85 -14.82 9.58
CA LYS A 508 28.77 -15.36 10.42
C LYS A 508 28.87 -14.93 11.88
N LYS A 509 30.05 -15.11 12.49
CA LYS A 509 30.27 -14.73 13.89
C LYS A 509 30.16 -13.22 14.10
N GLN A 510 30.77 -12.40 13.25
CA GLN A 510 30.63 -10.93 13.34
C GLN A 510 29.19 -10.47 13.08
N PHE A 511 28.40 -11.21 12.31
CA PHE A 511 26.98 -10.92 12.11
C PHE A 511 26.15 -11.32 13.34
N GLU A 512 26.35 -12.52 13.87
CA GLU A 512 25.65 -13.04 15.06
C GLU A 512 25.95 -12.20 16.32
N ASP A 513 27.21 -11.79 16.51
CA ASP A 513 27.65 -10.96 17.64
C ASP A 513 27.23 -9.47 17.49
N ALA A 514 26.99 -8.99 16.26
CA ALA A 514 26.64 -7.58 16.02
C ALA A 514 25.20 -7.25 16.48
N PRO A 515 24.96 -6.08 17.10
CA PRO A 515 23.61 -5.64 17.44
C PRO A 515 22.80 -5.32 16.17
N PRO A 516 21.44 -5.40 16.19
CA PRO A 516 20.62 -5.20 14.99
C PRO A 516 20.90 -3.91 14.22
N LYS A 517 21.10 -2.79 14.92
CA LYS A 517 21.45 -1.48 14.31
C LYS A 517 22.73 -1.52 13.46
N GLU A 518 23.69 -2.38 13.80
CA GLU A 518 24.97 -2.46 13.09
C GLU A 518 24.86 -3.33 11.84
N ARG A 519 24.09 -4.43 11.92
CA ARG A 519 23.73 -5.26 10.74
C ARG A 519 23.00 -4.38 9.71
N GLU A 520 21.99 -3.64 10.18
CA GLU A 520 21.22 -2.67 9.38
C GLU A 520 22.09 -1.56 8.78
N TYR A 521 23.07 -1.06 9.54
CA TYR A 521 24.01 -0.06 9.06
C TYR A 521 24.88 -0.59 7.93
N ARG A 522 25.49 -1.78 8.07
CA ARG A 522 26.29 -2.42 7.02
C ARG A 522 25.46 -2.69 5.76
N ALA A 523 24.22 -3.16 5.91
CA ALA A 523 23.31 -3.35 4.79
C ALA A 523 22.96 -2.02 4.08
N LYS A 524 22.86 -0.91 4.81
CA LYS A 524 22.65 0.44 4.24
C LYS A 524 23.85 1.00 3.49
N LEU A 525 25.07 0.67 3.91
CA LEU A 525 26.27 1.00 3.13
C LEU A 525 26.20 0.33 1.74
N SER A 526 25.90 -0.96 1.68
CA SER A 526 25.64 -1.68 0.42
C SER A 526 24.45 -1.09 -0.36
N GLU A 527 23.33 -0.80 0.32
CA GLU A 527 22.10 -0.22 -0.27
C GLU A 527 22.40 1.06 -1.05
N ILE A 528 23.25 1.96 -0.51
CA ILE A 528 23.57 3.23 -1.17
C ILE A 528 24.73 3.05 -2.17
N ALA A 529 25.84 2.42 -1.77
CA ALA A 529 27.04 2.34 -2.60
C ALA A 529 26.82 1.54 -3.90
N CYS A 530 26.04 0.44 -3.84
CA CYS A 530 25.84 -0.48 -4.96
C CYS A 530 24.62 -0.13 -5.86
N ALA A 531 23.81 0.87 -5.53
CA ALA A 531 22.56 1.14 -6.25
C ALA A 531 22.68 2.14 -7.40
N ASP A 532 21.88 1.99 -8.47
CA ASP A 532 21.96 2.83 -9.68
C ASP A 532 21.31 4.24 -9.55
N PHE A 533 21.06 4.73 -8.32
CA PHE A 533 20.42 6.02 -8.02
C PHE A 533 20.65 6.48 -6.56
N PRO A 534 21.91 6.63 -6.12
CA PRO A 534 22.27 6.74 -4.70
C PRO A 534 21.72 8.02 -4.02
N VAL A 535 21.54 9.12 -4.77
CA VAL A 535 20.94 10.37 -4.27
C VAL A 535 19.51 10.15 -3.75
N PHE A 536 18.69 9.37 -4.48
CA PHE A 536 17.31 9.08 -4.08
C PHE A 536 17.27 8.29 -2.76
N LEU A 537 18.14 7.29 -2.63
CA LEU A 537 18.21 6.42 -1.45
C LEU A 537 18.74 7.15 -0.23
N LEU A 538 19.84 7.92 -0.38
CA LEU A 538 20.37 8.72 0.72
C LEU A 538 19.29 9.67 1.25
N GLY A 539 18.57 10.36 0.35
CA GLY A 539 17.42 11.20 0.72
C GLY A 539 16.29 10.45 1.44
N LYS A 540 15.96 9.22 1.01
CA LYS A 540 14.96 8.33 1.65
C LYS A 540 15.41 7.78 3.01
N ILE A 541 16.72 7.61 3.22
CA ILE A 541 17.33 7.08 4.44
C ILE A 541 17.44 8.16 5.51
N ILE A 542 18.04 9.32 5.20
CA ILE A 542 18.24 10.39 6.20
C ILE A 542 16.92 11.03 6.66
N SER A 543 15.87 11.03 5.83
CA SER A 543 14.54 11.49 6.24
C SER A 543 13.80 10.51 7.17
N ARG A 544 14.45 9.41 7.61
CA ARG A 544 13.86 8.34 8.42
C ARG A 544 14.73 7.95 9.62
N THR A 545 15.54 8.88 10.13
CA THR A 545 16.22 8.71 11.43
C THR A 545 15.20 8.58 12.57
N GLY A 546 15.47 7.77 13.59
CA GLY A 546 14.54 7.61 14.72
C GLY A 546 14.86 6.43 15.65
N PRO A 547 13.99 6.14 16.62
CA PRO A 547 14.13 4.98 17.49
C PRO A 547 13.88 3.66 16.72
N GLY A 548 14.64 2.62 17.05
CA GLY A 548 14.59 1.30 16.40
C GLY A 548 15.80 1.00 15.51
N GLY A 549 15.98 -0.26 15.09
CA GLY A 549 17.16 -0.75 14.37
C GLY A 549 17.49 0.05 13.11
N HIS A 550 16.55 0.09 12.14
CA HIS A 550 16.72 0.89 10.93
C HIS A 550 16.89 2.39 11.23
N GLY A 551 16.14 2.95 12.20
CA GLY A 551 16.19 4.38 12.53
C GLY A 551 17.54 4.82 13.11
N GLN A 552 18.17 3.95 13.90
CA GLN A 552 19.53 4.12 14.41
C GLN A 552 20.59 3.93 13.32
N ALA A 553 20.41 2.94 12.44
CA ALA A 553 21.28 2.75 11.29
C ALA A 553 21.24 3.95 10.32
N ASN A 554 20.05 4.51 10.05
CA ASN A 554 19.87 5.74 9.28
C ASN A 554 20.59 6.93 9.92
N GLN A 555 20.64 6.99 11.26
CA GLN A 555 21.39 8.04 11.99
C GLN A 555 22.91 7.86 11.86
N MET A 556 23.41 6.62 11.80
CA MET A 556 24.83 6.35 11.53
C MET A 556 25.21 6.83 10.12
N ILE A 557 24.43 6.42 9.11
CA ILE A 557 24.56 6.88 7.71
C ILE A 557 24.59 8.41 7.60
N LEU A 558 23.71 9.12 8.34
CA LEU A 558 23.71 10.58 8.39
C LEU A 558 25.01 11.13 9.01
N ASN A 559 25.49 10.56 10.11
CA ASN A 559 26.71 11.00 10.77
C ASN A 559 27.94 10.85 9.85
N ASP A 560 28.04 9.76 9.09
CA ASP A 560 29.15 9.50 8.18
C ASP A 560 29.18 10.49 7.02
N VAL A 561 28.02 10.81 6.44
CA VAL A 561 27.88 11.86 5.42
C VAL A 561 28.32 13.22 5.95
N LEU A 562 27.88 13.59 7.16
CA LEU A 562 28.29 14.84 7.79
C LEU A 562 29.80 14.87 8.06
N HIS A 563 30.40 13.75 8.46
CA HIS A 563 31.85 13.64 8.64
C HIS A 563 32.61 13.79 7.30
N TRP A 564 32.14 13.12 6.25
CA TRP A 564 32.70 13.21 4.90
C TRP A 564 32.63 14.65 4.35
N MET A 565 31.48 15.31 4.49
CA MET A 565 31.31 16.71 4.07
C MET A 565 32.25 17.68 4.79
N ASN A 566 32.44 17.49 6.11
CA ASN A 566 33.35 18.32 6.90
C ASN A 566 34.83 18.10 6.58
N THR A 567 35.18 16.97 5.96
CA THR A 567 36.56 16.62 5.57
C THR A 567 36.86 16.91 4.10
N HIS A 568 35.84 17.03 3.25
CA HIS A 568 35.95 17.30 1.80
C HIS A 568 35.19 18.57 1.34
N PRO A 569 35.20 19.70 2.08
CA PRO A 569 34.37 20.86 1.75
C PRO A 569 34.77 21.53 0.42
N SER A 570 36.02 21.38 -0.02
CA SER A 570 36.52 21.88 -1.32
C SER A 570 35.93 21.15 -2.52
N ASP A 571 35.43 19.94 -2.31
CA ASP A 571 35.07 19.02 -3.39
C ASP A 571 33.57 19.14 -3.72
N ILE A 572 32.80 19.78 -2.83
CA ILE A 572 31.35 19.94 -2.91
C ILE A 572 31.02 21.28 -3.57
N ASP A 573 30.47 21.23 -4.78
CA ASP A 573 30.07 22.44 -5.52
C ASP A 573 29.01 23.24 -4.74
N GLY A 574 29.23 24.55 -4.63
CA GLY A 574 28.37 25.48 -3.90
C GLY A 574 28.35 25.32 -2.37
N TYR A 575 29.24 24.56 -1.75
CA TYR A 575 29.27 24.38 -0.28
C TYR A 575 29.72 25.66 0.45
N ASP A 576 28.90 26.12 1.40
CA ASP A 576 29.22 27.26 2.27
C ASP A 576 29.56 26.77 3.70
N PRO A 577 30.80 26.93 4.20
CA PRO A 577 31.17 26.52 5.56
C PRO A 577 30.48 27.33 6.66
N GLN A 578 29.79 28.43 6.35
CA GLN A 578 28.96 29.18 7.32
C GLN A 578 27.58 28.55 7.52
N ILE A 579 27.13 27.67 6.62
CA ILE A 579 25.85 26.97 6.72
C ILE A 579 26.10 25.56 7.29
N PRO A 580 25.34 25.10 8.31
CA PRO A 580 25.49 23.75 8.86
C PRO A 580 25.41 22.67 7.78
N ALA A 581 26.39 21.75 7.71
CA ALA A 581 26.48 20.72 6.67
C ALA A 581 25.18 19.90 6.48
N ILE A 582 24.43 19.66 7.55
CA ILE A 582 23.12 18.98 7.51
C ILE A 582 22.07 19.68 6.64
N LYS A 583 22.16 21.01 6.49
CA LYS A 583 21.32 21.81 5.59
C LYS A 583 21.84 21.83 4.14
N GLN A 584 22.95 21.15 3.85
CA GLN A 584 23.66 21.18 2.57
C GLN A 584 23.90 19.79 1.95
N ILE A 585 23.44 18.69 2.58
CA ILE A 585 23.62 17.30 2.08
C ILE A 585 23.09 17.14 0.63
N TYR A 586 22.08 17.94 0.25
CA TYR A 586 21.51 17.94 -1.10
C TYR A 586 22.46 18.41 -2.21
N LEU A 587 23.62 18.99 -1.88
CA LEU A 587 24.66 19.38 -2.82
C LEU A 587 25.54 18.19 -3.27
N LEU A 588 25.48 17.05 -2.57
CA LEU A 588 26.32 15.89 -2.88
C LEU A 588 25.90 15.22 -4.19
N SER A 589 26.86 15.09 -5.12
CA SER A 589 26.69 14.34 -6.37
C SER A 589 26.63 12.83 -6.14
N GLU A 590 26.07 12.09 -7.12
CA GLU A 590 26.04 10.61 -7.06
C GLU A 590 27.43 9.98 -6.85
N ALA A 591 28.48 10.56 -7.46
CA ALA A 591 29.84 10.06 -7.33
C ALA A 591 30.38 10.23 -5.90
N GLN A 592 30.18 11.40 -5.29
CA GLN A 592 30.60 11.68 -3.92
C GLN A 592 29.86 10.80 -2.92
N ILE A 593 28.55 10.60 -3.10
CA ILE A 593 27.75 9.70 -2.26
C ILE A 593 28.29 8.26 -2.33
N ARG A 594 28.61 7.75 -3.53
CA ARG A 594 29.21 6.42 -3.67
C ARG A 594 30.56 6.31 -2.97
N ILE A 595 31.45 7.29 -3.16
CA ILE A 595 32.79 7.32 -2.56
C ILE A 595 32.66 7.31 -1.02
N CYS A 596 31.84 8.22 -0.48
CA CYS A 596 31.56 8.35 0.95
C CYS A 596 31.17 7.02 1.60
N PHE A 597 30.30 6.22 0.98
CA PHE A 597 29.82 4.96 1.57
C PHE A 597 30.64 3.73 1.22
N ARG A 598 31.22 3.66 0.01
CA ARG A 598 32.09 2.55 -0.37
C ARG A 598 33.36 2.52 0.48
N ASP A 599 33.98 3.68 0.68
CA ASP A 599 35.32 3.75 1.30
C ASP A 599 35.27 3.53 2.82
N ILE A 600 34.09 3.60 3.45
CA ILE A 600 33.83 3.23 4.86
C ILE A 600 33.19 1.84 5.04
N ASP A 601 32.85 1.15 3.95
CA ASP A 601 32.21 -0.17 4.02
C ASP A 601 33.24 -1.26 4.38
N PRO A 602 33.10 -1.97 5.53
CA PRO A 602 34.05 -3.00 5.93
C PRO A 602 34.11 -4.22 4.97
N LEU A 603 33.21 -4.33 4.00
CA LEU A 603 33.25 -5.34 2.93
C LEU A 603 34.15 -4.92 1.76
N TYR A 604 34.39 -3.62 1.57
CA TYR A 604 35.27 -3.09 0.53
C TYR A 604 36.74 -3.16 0.99
N LYS A 605 37.66 -3.51 0.06
CA LYS A 605 39.07 -3.79 0.37
C LYS A 605 40.10 -3.11 -0.53
N GLY A 606 39.65 -2.23 -1.43
CA GLY A 606 40.45 -1.67 -2.53
C GLY A 606 40.35 -2.52 -3.78
#